data_AF-A0A0J5QDL6-F1
#
_entry.id   AF-A0A0J5QDL6-F1
#
_cell.length_a   1.000
_cell.length_b   1.000
_cell.length_c   1.000
_cell.angle_alpha   90.00
_cell.angle_beta   90.00
_cell.angle_gamma   90.00
#
_symmetry.space_group_name_H-M   'P 1'
#
loop_
_entity.id
_entity.type
_entity.pdbx_description
1 polymer ?
#
loop_
_entity_poly.entity_id
_entity_poly.type
_entity_poly.pdbx_seq_one_letter_code
_entity_poly.pdbx_strand_id
1 'polypeptide(L)'
;MPLTNTTTRYGGVAKTLHWLTALGILLAIPLGLFANDAPFSNSEELATKALLFSLHKTLGVTIFLIAVLRILWALIQPKPAPLHPERRLESFLGETVHWLLYGSLILVPLTGWIHHAATTGFAPIWMPFGQSLPFVPKSQGVADATAALHIIFERVLLIALGLHIAGALKHHFIDRDATLRRMWPGSTTAGDPRQRHRGLVPMLSAVVMWVAALGVGAGLGAFQHKATAAQVAILDDAQGNWHVEDGTLALSVRQFGSEVTGQFADWTADIRFTQQDAPGKTGTVSVTVAIGSLTLGSVSAQAMGPDFFDADQFPTATFTADLIKSADGYVTDGILRLKGAEVPVSLPFQLHIDGDTAAMQGQVSLDRRDFAVGTSMSDESQLGFSVALDIALTAIRTSD
;
A
#
# COMPACT_ATOMS: atom_id res chain seq x y z
N MET A 1 -20.65 -14.27 -36.82
CA MET A 1 -20.87 -12.81 -36.62
C MET A 1 -19.64 -12.07 -37.08
N PRO A 2 -19.73 -10.88 -37.71
CA PRO A 2 -18.54 -10.13 -38.09
C PRO A 2 -17.76 -9.72 -36.83
N LEU A 3 -16.43 -9.78 -36.92
CA LEU A 3 -15.52 -9.47 -35.82
C LEU A 3 -15.43 -7.96 -35.55
N THR A 4 -15.47 -7.17 -36.61
CA THR A 4 -15.38 -5.69 -36.61
C THR A 4 -16.75 -5.02 -36.53
N ASN A 5 -16.75 -3.77 -36.10
CA ASN A 5 -17.95 -2.95 -36.10
C ASN A 5 -18.30 -2.50 -37.53
N THR A 6 -19.58 -2.18 -37.74
CA THR A 6 -20.06 -1.40 -38.88
C THR A 6 -20.69 -0.10 -38.38
N THR A 7 -21.10 0.78 -39.29
CA THR A 7 -21.86 2.00 -38.93
C THR A 7 -23.20 1.70 -38.28
N THR A 8 -23.70 0.47 -38.40
CA THR A 8 -25.00 0.04 -37.88
C THR A 8 -24.90 -1.09 -36.85
N ARG A 9 -23.73 -1.68 -36.54
CA ARG A 9 -23.67 -2.81 -35.60
C ARG A 9 -22.31 -2.95 -34.92
N TYR A 10 -22.31 -3.37 -33.65
CA TYR A 10 -21.09 -3.79 -32.94
C TYR A 10 -20.60 -5.17 -33.40
N GLY A 11 -19.31 -5.30 -33.65
CA GLY A 11 -18.63 -6.55 -33.96
C GLY A 11 -18.51 -7.50 -32.78
N GLY A 12 -18.17 -8.76 -33.04
CA GLY A 12 -17.95 -9.77 -32.01
C GLY A 12 -16.88 -9.37 -31.00
N VAL A 13 -15.76 -8.80 -31.45
CA VAL A 13 -14.64 -8.40 -30.58
C VAL A 13 -15.08 -7.32 -29.58
N ALA A 14 -15.79 -6.29 -30.05
CA ALA A 14 -16.28 -5.22 -29.18
C ALA A 14 -17.26 -5.74 -28.10
N LYS A 15 -18.13 -6.69 -28.46
CA LYS A 15 -19.07 -7.34 -27.53
C LYS A 15 -18.32 -8.19 -26.50
N THR A 16 -17.38 -9.02 -26.93
CA THR A 16 -16.59 -9.86 -26.04
C THR A 16 -15.79 -9.02 -25.06
N LEU A 17 -15.07 -8.00 -25.53
CA LEU A 17 -14.31 -7.11 -24.65
C LEU A 17 -15.22 -6.39 -23.65
N HIS A 18 -16.40 -5.92 -24.09
CA HIS A 18 -17.38 -5.34 -23.17
C HIS A 18 -17.80 -6.31 -22.06
N TRP A 19 -18.23 -7.54 -22.42
CA TRP A 19 -18.74 -8.48 -21.42
C TRP A 19 -17.66 -9.07 -20.53
N LEU A 20 -16.44 -9.25 -21.03
CA LEU A 20 -15.28 -9.60 -20.18
C LEU A 20 -14.99 -8.49 -19.18
N THR A 21 -14.96 -7.22 -19.63
CA THR A 21 -14.81 -6.08 -18.72
C THR A 21 -15.95 -6.02 -17.70
N ALA A 22 -17.20 -6.18 -18.13
CA ALA A 22 -18.36 -6.12 -17.24
C ALA A 22 -18.33 -7.23 -16.18
N LEU A 23 -18.08 -8.47 -16.59
CA LEU A 23 -17.94 -9.60 -15.67
C LEU A 23 -16.78 -9.38 -14.69
N GLY A 24 -15.63 -8.93 -15.20
CA GLY A 24 -14.47 -8.64 -14.37
C GLY A 24 -14.78 -7.60 -13.29
N ILE A 25 -15.42 -6.48 -13.66
CA ILE A 25 -15.78 -5.42 -12.69
C ILE A 25 -16.77 -5.93 -11.64
N LEU A 26 -17.79 -6.69 -12.06
CA LEU A 26 -18.79 -7.25 -11.15
C LEU A 26 -18.19 -8.25 -10.15
N LEU A 27 -17.06 -8.89 -10.49
CA LEU A 27 -16.30 -9.74 -9.58
C LEU A 27 -15.29 -8.94 -8.73
N ALA A 28 -14.64 -7.93 -9.31
CA ALA A 28 -13.59 -7.16 -8.65
C ALA A 28 -14.13 -6.27 -7.52
N ILE A 29 -15.31 -5.67 -7.70
CA ILE A 29 -15.95 -4.80 -6.69
C ILE A 29 -16.17 -5.56 -5.37
N PRO A 30 -16.94 -6.68 -5.32
CA PRO A 30 -17.15 -7.39 -4.06
C PRO A 30 -15.86 -7.95 -3.48
N LEU A 31 -14.93 -8.43 -4.32
CA LEU A 31 -13.61 -8.86 -3.84
C LEU A 31 -12.86 -7.72 -3.13
N GLY A 32 -12.90 -6.51 -3.67
CA GLY A 32 -12.23 -5.34 -3.08
C GLY A 32 -12.87 -4.93 -1.75
N LEU A 33 -14.20 -4.89 -1.69
CA LEU A 33 -14.94 -4.57 -0.46
C LEU A 33 -14.67 -5.60 0.64
N PHE A 34 -14.79 -6.89 0.33
CA PHE A 34 -14.52 -7.96 1.30
C PHE A 34 -13.05 -8.01 1.71
N ALA A 35 -12.10 -7.78 0.79
CA ALA A 35 -10.68 -7.71 1.13
C ALA A 35 -10.38 -6.55 2.08
N ASN A 36 -10.97 -5.38 1.83
CA ASN A 36 -10.79 -4.18 2.65
C ASN A 36 -11.27 -4.41 4.09
N ASP A 37 -12.47 -4.98 4.24
CA ASP A 37 -13.13 -5.15 5.53
C ASP A 37 -12.75 -6.45 6.25
N ALA A 38 -12.05 -7.37 5.57
CA ALA A 38 -11.56 -8.61 6.18
C ALA A 38 -10.65 -8.31 7.38
N PRO A 39 -10.83 -9.02 8.50
CA PRO A 39 -9.99 -8.85 9.67
C PRO A 39 -8.57 -9.36 9.40
N PHE A 40 -7.64 -8.99 10.27
CA PHE A 40 -6.23 -9.37 10.19
C PHE A 40 -5.62 -9.51 11.59
N SER A 41 -6.45 -9.93 12.56
CA SER A 41 -6.05 -10.01 13.97
C SER A 41 -5.17 -11.23 14.29
N ASN A 42 -5.04 -12.16 13.35
CA ASN A 42 -4.23 -13.37 13.47
C ASN A 42 -3.82 -13.90 12.08
N SER A 43 -3.00 -14.95 12.05
CA SER A 43 -2.45 -15.52 10.81
C SER A 43 -3.48 -16.09 9.84
N GLU A 44 -4.58 -16.68 10.33
CA GLU A 44 -5.62 -17.25 9.46
C GLU A 44 -6.43 -16.14 8.77
N GLU A 45 -6.81 -15.14 9.55
CA GLU A 45 -7.49 -13.95 9.03
C GLU A 45 -6.60 -13.18 8.05
N LEU A 46 -5.32 -13.00 8.40
CA LEU A 46 -4.34 -12.33 7.54
C LEU A 46 -4.13 -13.10 6.23
N ALA A 47 -4.06 -14.43 6.26
CA ALA A 47 -3.98 -15.27 5.06
C ALA A 47 -5.20 -15.07 4.15
N THR A 48 -6.40 -15.04 4.74
CA THR A 48 -7.66 -14.83 4.02
C THR A 48 -7.70 -13.44 3.40
N LYS A 49 -7.33 -12.40 4.14
CA LYS A 49 -7.23 -11.03 3.65
C LYS A 49 -6.22 -10.93 2.49
N ALA A 50 -5.05 -11.55 2.65
CA ALA A 50 -4.02 -11.58 1.61
C ALA A 50 -4.48 -12.31 0.35
N LEU A 51 -5.23 -13.42 0.48
CA LEU A 51 -5.84 -14.14 -0.64
C LEU A 51 -6.83 -13.25 -1.40
N LEU A 52 -7.77 -12.62 -0.70
CA LEU A 52 -8.78 -11.75 -1.31
C LEU A 52 -8.14 -10.56 -2.03
N PHE A 53 -7.12 -9.94 -1.44
CA PHE A 53 -6.36 -8.88 -2.11
C PHE A 53 -5.56 -9.39 -3.31
N SER A 54 -4.94 -10.57 -3.23
CA SER A 54 -4.20 -11.13 -4.36
C SER A 54 -5.13 -11.40 -5.55
N LEU A 55 -6.32 -11.96 -5.30
CA LEU A 55 -7.38 -12.14 -6.29
C LEU A 55 -7.84 -10.80 -6.86
N HIS A 56 -8.18 -9.83 -6.01
CA HIS A 56 -8.64 -8.51 -6.41
C HIS A 56 -7.61 -7.78 -7.29
N LYS A 57 -6.34 -7.72 -6.86
CA LYS A 57 -5.26 -7.04 -7.59
C LYS A 57 -4.97 -7.72 -8.94
N THR A 58 -4.89 -9.05 -8.95
CA THR A 58 -4.66 -9.83 -10.17
C THR A 58 -5.79 -9.64 -11.19
N LEU A 59 -7.03 -9.70 -10.71
CA LEU A 59 -8.20 -9.43 -11.54
C LEU A 59 -8.23 -7.97 -12.02
N GLY A 60 -7.89 -7.00 -11.17
CA GLY A 60 -7.81 -5.58 -11.50
C GLY A 60 -6.81 -5.28 -12.61
N VAL A 61 -5.59 -5.84 -12.54
CA VAL A 61 -4.57 -5.72 -13.59
C VAL A 61 -5.05 -6.39 -14.89
N THR A 62 -5.71 -7.55 -14.79
CA THR A 62 -6.29 -8.23 -15.97
C THR A 62 -7.36 -7.36 -16.63
N ILE A 63 -8.27 -6.77 -15.86
CA ILE A 63 -9.31 -5.86 -16.35
C ILE A 63 -8.69 -4.62 -16.98
N PHE A 64 -7.62 -4.07 -16.39
CA PHE A 64 -6.90 -2.93 -16.95
C PHE A 64 -6.35 -3.23 -18.35
N LEU A 65 -5.69 -4.38 -18.53
CA LEU A 65 -5.19 -4.79 -19.86
C LEU A 65 -6.33 -4.99 -20.86
N ILE A 66 -7.42 -5.65 -20.45
CA ILE A 66 -8.62 -5.83 -21.28
C ILE A 66 -9.23 -4.45 -21.63
N ALA A 67 -9.26 -3.52 -20.69
CA ALA A 67 -9.80 -2.18 -20.89
C ALA A 67 -8.94 -1.35 -21.86
N VAL A 68 -7.62 -1.42 -21.77
CA VAL A 68 -6.70 -0.80 -22.74
C VAL A 68 -6.99 -1.36 -24.13
N LEU A 69 -7.06 -2.69 -24.29
CA LEU A 69 -7.41 -3.32 -25.56
C LEU A 69 -8.79 -2.87 -26.05
N ARG A 70 -9.79 -2.77 -25.16
CA ARG A 70 -11.15 -2.31 -25.46
C ARG A 70 -11.15 -0.86 -25.96
N ILE A 71 -10.38 0.02 -25.34
CA ILE A 71 -10.27 1.44 -25.72
C ILE A 71 -9.57 1.56 -27.07
N LEU A 72 -8.39 0.92 -27.24
CA LEU A 72 -7.66 0.91 -28.51
C LEU A 72 -8.53 0.37 -29.64
N TRP A 73 -9.25 -0.73 -29.41
CA TRP A 73 -10.21 -1.28 -30.35
C TRP A 73 -11.34 -0.29 -30.66
N ALA A 74 -11.92 0.37 -29.66
CA ALA A 74 -12.97 1.35 -29.89
C ALA A 74 -12.51 2.57 -30.69
N LEU A 75 -11.25 2.99 -30.57
CA LEU A 75 -10.67 4.12 -31.31
C LEU A 75 -10.51 3.85 -32.80
N ILE A 76 -10.17 2.60 -33.18
CA ILE A 76 -9.95 2.22 -34.59
C ILE A 76 -11.22 1.71 -35.29
N GLN A 77 -12.30 1.45 -34.56
CA GLN A 77 -13.53 0.89 -35.11
C GLN A 77 -14.59 1.97 -35.37
N PRO A 78 -15.43 1.81 -36.40
CA PRO A 78 -16.58 2.68 -36.57
C PRO A 78 -17.52 2.50 -35.36
N LYS A 79 -17.87 3.60 -34.68
CA LYS A 79 -18.89 3.58 -33.61
C LYS A 79 -20.28 3.53 -34.28
N PRO A 80 -21.09 2.49 -34.01
CA PRO A 80 -22.45 2.37 -34.56
C PRO A 80 -23.34 3.56 -34.18
N ALA A 81 -24.30 3.89 -35.03
CA ALA A 81 -25.24 5.00 -34.80
C ALA A 81 -26.03 4.85 -33.48
N PRO A 82 -26.46 5.97 -32.86
CA PRO A 82 -27.44 5.92 -31.78
C PRO A 82 -28.80 5.41 -32.29
N LEU A 83 -29.62 4.81 -31.41
CA LEU A 83 -30.97 4.35 -31.76
C LEU A 83 -31.98 5.51 -31.77
N HIS A 84 -31.80 6.47 -30.86
CA HIS A 84 -32.70 7.60 -30.62
C HIS A 84 -31.94 8.94 -30.66
N PRO A 85 -31.37 9.34 -31.82
CA PRO A 85 -30.63 10.60 -31.96
C PRO A 85 -31.45 11.84 -31.60
N GLU A 86 -32.76 11.77 -31.72
CA GLU A 86 -33.72 12.82 -31.35
C GLU A 86 -33.79 13.05 -29.83
N ARG A 87 -33.49 12.04 -29.01
CA ARG A 87 -33.51 12.13 -27.54
C ARG A 87 -32.21 12.70 -27.01
N ARG A 88 -32.02 14.01 -27.21
CA ARG A 88 -30.75 14.72 -26.92
C ARG A 88 -30.27 14.58 -25.48
N LEU A 89 -31.17 14.65 -24.49
CA LEU A 89 -30.79 14.53 -23.07
C LEU A 89 -30.34 13.10 -22.72
N GLU A 90 -31.07 12.08 -23.16
CA GLU A 90 -30.68 10.68 -22.94
C GLU A 90 -29.35 10.37 -23.63
N SER A 91 -29.17 10.86 -24.85
CA SER A 91 -27.90 10.73 -25.59
C SER A 91 -26.74 11.43 -24.86
N PHE A 92 -26.95 12.65 -24.37
CA PHE A 92 -25.96 13.40 -23.60
C PHE A 92 -25.56 12.65 -22.30
N LEU A 93 -26.55 12.20 -21.52
CA LEU A 93 -26.30 11.46 -20.28
C LEU A 93 -25.59 10.13 -20.56
N GLY A 94 -26.05 9.37 -21.55
CA GLY A 94 -25.43 8.11 -21.95
C GLY A 94 -23.98 8.28 -22.40
N GLU A 95 -23.68 9.32 -23.17
CA GLU A 95 -22.29 9.61 -23.56
C GLU A 95 -21.43 10.08 -22.38
N THR A 96 -21.97 10.89 -21.48
CA THR A 96 -21.26 11.33 -20.26
C THR A 96 -20.91 10.13 -19.38
N VAL A 97 -21.88 9.23 -19.14
CA VAL A 97 -21.66 7.99 -18.38
C VAL A 97 -20.61 7.11 -19.05
N HIS A 98 -20.63 6.97 -20.39
CA HIS A 98 -19.59 6.23 -21.08
C HIS A 98 -18.19 6.84 -20.89
N TRP A 99 -18.05 8.17 -20.91
CA TRP A 99 -16.78 8.83 -20.65
C TRP A 99 -16.31 8.64 -19.20
N LEU A 100 -17.21 8.73 -18.22
CA LEU A 100 -16.91 8.40 -16.82
C LEU A 100 -16.39 6.96 -16.70
N LEU A 101 -17.10 6.00 -17.29
CA LEU A 101 -16.69 4.59 -17.28
C LEU A 101 -15.35 4.38 -17.98
N TYR A 102 -15.10 4.97 -19.14
CA TYR A 102 -13.80 4.85 -19.81
C TYR A 102 -12.66 5.41 -18.97
N GLY A 103 -12.87 6.54 -18.28
CA GLY A 103 -11.90 7.05 -17.31
C GLY A 103 -11.68 6.07 -16.15
N SER A 104 -12.76 5.58 -15.53
CA SER A 104 -12.69 4.65 -14.40
C SER A 104 -11.98 3.35 -14.73
N LEU A 105 -12.18 2.81 -15.94
CA LEU A 105 -11.51 1.59 -16.42
C LEU A 105 -9.99 1.67 -16.44
N ILE A 106 -9.44 2.89 -16.51
CA ILE A 106 -8.01 3.15 -16.47
C ILE A 106 -7.60 3.59 -15.08
N LEU A 107 -8.24 4.64 -14.55
CA LEU A 107 -7.81 5.33 -13.35
C LEU A 107 -7.92 4.46 -12.08
N VAL A 108 -8.97 3.67 -11.93
CA VAL A 108 -9.17 2.79 -10.76
C VAL A 108 -8.06 1.74 -10.66
N PRO A 109 -7.88 0.82 -11.63
CA PRO A 109 -6.83 -0.19 -11.51
C PRO A 109 -5.42 0.41 -11.57
N LEU A 110 -5.19 1.51 -12.30
CA LEU A 110 -3.87 2.15 -12.34
C LEU A 110 -3.46 2.71 -10.98
N THR A 111 -4.36 3.40 -10.28
CA THR A 111 -4.07 3.90 -8.92
C THR A 111 -3.86 2.76 -7.92
N GLY A 112 -4.64 1.67 -8.02
CA GLY A 112 -4.43 0.47 -7.19
C GLY A 112 -3.10 -0.23 -7.48
N TRP A 113 -2.66 -0.24 -8.75
CA TRP A 113 -1.38 -0.82 -9.14
C TRP A 113 -0.19 0.04 -8.67
N ILE A 114 -0.30 1.36 -8.77
CA ILE A 114 0.71 2.29 -8.21
C ILE A 114 0.77 2.14 -6.68
N HIS A 115 -0.37 2.03 -6.00
CA HIS A 115 -0.42 1.76 -4.56
C HIS A 115 0.35 0.48 -4.21
N HIS A 116 0.06 -0.63 -4.89
CA HIS A 116 0.79 -1.89 -4.68
C HIS A 116 2.30 -1.73 -4.92
N ALA A 117 2.68 -1.07 -6.02
CA ALA A 117 4.08 -0.82 -6.36
C ALA A 117 4.80 0.08 -5.34
N ALA A 118 4.09 0.97 -4.64
CA ALA A 118 4.62 1.85 -3.59
C ALA A 118 4.73 1.17 -2.21
N THR A 119 4.01 0.07 -1.99
CA THR A 119 4.04 -0.74 -0.74
C THR A 119 4.99 -1.93 -0.83
N THR A 120 5.32 -2.55 0.31
CA THR A 120 6.20 -3.73 0.36
C THR A 120 5.44 -4.91 0.97
N GLY A 121 5.68 -6.12 0.43
CA GLY A 121 5.45 -7.36 1.17
C GLY A 121 4.02 -7.77 1.49
N PHE A 122 2.98 -7.24 0.83
CA PHE A 122 1.60 -7.67 1.11
C PHE A 122 0.79 -8.03 -0.15
N ALA A 123 0.19 -9.22 -0.12
CA ALA A 123 -0.75 -9.77 -1.12
C ALA A 123 -0.27 -9.61 -2.57
N PRO A 124 0.58 -10.53 -3.08
CA PRO A 124 1.22 -10.39 -4.37
C PRO A 124 0.24 -10.47 -5.53
N ILE A 125 0.54 -9.78 -6.62
CA ILE A 125 -0.16 -9.99 -7.90
C ILE A 125 0.31 -11.32 -8.51
N TRP A 126 -0.60 -12.21 -8.90
CA TRP A 126 -0.23 -13.51 -9.48
C TRP A 126 0.00 -13.45 -10.99
N MET A 127 0.87 -12.52 -11.38
CA MET A 127 1.34 -12.33 -12.74
C MET A 127 2.87 -12.26 -12.71
N PRO A 128 3.56 -12.70 -13.78
CA PRO A 128 5.03 -12.65 -13.84
C PRO A 128 5.59 -11.22 -13.90
N PHE A 129 4.72 -10.21 -14.00
CA PHE A 129 5.05 -8.79 -14.01
C PHE A 129 4.10 -8.02 -13.10
N GLY A 130 4.48 -6.79 -12.74
CA GLY A 130 3.61 -5.85 -12.06
C GLY A 130 3.73 -5.78 -10.54
N GLN A 131 4.68 -6.47 -9.91
CA GLN A 131 4.96 -6.23 -8.48
C GLN A 131 5.52 -4.81 -8.24
N SER A 132 6.36 -4.35 -9.16
CA SER A 132 6.91 -3.00 -9.18
C SER A 132 6.61 -2.33 -10.52
N LEU A 133 6.59 -1.00 -10.49
CA LEU A 133 6.46 -0.16 -11.68
C LEU A 133 7.69 0.75 -11.79
N PRO A 134 8.21 0.97 -13.01
CA PRO A 134 9.27 1.95 -13.22
C PRO A 134 8.87 3.31 -12.63
N PHE A 135 9.82 3.97 -11.97
CA PHE A 135 9.66 5.32 -11.39
C PHE A 135 8.66 5.44 -10.24
N VAL A 136 8.11 4.33 -9.71
CA VAL A 136 7.29 4.36 -8.48
C VAL A 136 8.18 4.02 -7.28
N PRO A 137 8.49 4.99 -6.40
CA PRO A 137 9.30 4.73 -5.22
C PRO A 137 8.51 3.95 -4.17
N LYS A 138 9.22 3.18 -3.34
CA LYS A 138 8.66 2.66 -2.09
C LYS A 138 8.50 3.82 -1.12
N SER A 139 7.27 4.31 -0.95
CA SER A 139 6.99 5.51 -0.18
C SER A 139 5.58 5.45 0.39
N GLN A 140 5.48 5.66 1.71
CA GLN A 140 4.20 5.72 2.40
C GLN A 140 3.31 6.84 1.83
N GLY A 141 3.86 8.02 1.56
CA GLY A 141 3.08 9.14 1.00
C GLY A 141 2.49 8.82 -0.37
N VAL A 142 3.23 8.12 -1.23
CA VAL A 142 2.71 7.67 -2.54
C VAL A 142 1.64 6.60 -2.36
N ALA A 143 1.87 5.63 -1.48
CA ALA A 143 0.91 4.57 -1.17
C ALA A 143 -0.42 5.15 -0.67
N ASP A 144 -0.38 6.10 0.27
CA ASP A 144 -1.58 6.66 0.89
C ASP A 144 -2.34 7.58 -0.09
N ALA A 145 -1.63 8.40 -0.85
CA ALA A 145 -2.25 9.23 -1.89
C ALA A 145 -2.94 8.39 -2.97
N THR A 146 -2.31 7.30 -3.41
CA THR A 146 -2.88 6.42 -4.44
C THR A 146 -4.00 5.53 -3.92
N ALA A 147 -3.97 5.13 -2.63
CA ALA A 147 -5.11 4.49 -1.97
C ALA A 147 -6.33 5.42 -1.92
N ALA A 148 -6.12 6.69 -1.54
CA ALA A 148 -7.18 7.70 -1.53
C ALA A 148 -7.79 7.92 -2.91
N LEU A 149 -6.94 8.07 -3.95
CA LEU A 149 -7.40 8.18 -5.33
C LEU A 149 -8.19 6.94 -5.77
N HIS A 150 -7.72 5.75 -5.42
CA HIS A 150 -8.41 4.51 -5.75
C HIS A 150 -9.84 4.50 -5.23
N ILE A 151 -10.04 4.88 -3.95
CA ILE A 151 -11.38 4.97 -3.33
C ILE A 151 -12.25 6.03 -4.01
N ILE A 152 -11.71 7.23 -4.29
CA ILE A 152 -12.47 8.28 -4.97
C ILE A 152 -12.91 7.80 -6.36
N PHE A 153 -12.00 7.17 -7.11
CA PHE A 153 -12.25 6.73 -8.47
C PHE A 153 -13.19 5.52 -8.54
N GLU A 154 -13.12 4.64 -7.55
CA GLU A 154 -14.03 3.51 -7.38
C GLU A 154 -15.46 3.98 -7.09
N ARG A 155 -15.65 5.02 -6.25
CA ARG A 155 -16.98 5.62 -6.05
C ARG A 155 -17.57 6.20 -7.33
N VAL A 156 -16.76 6.88 -8.14
CA VAL A 156 -17.20 7.36 -9.47
C VAL A 156 -17.58 6.19 -10.37
N LEU A 157 -16.77 5.12 -10.39
CA LEU A 157 -17.08 3.89 -11.12
C LEU A 157 -18.42 3.30 -10.70
N LEU A 158 -18.68 3.15 -9.40
CA LEU A 158 -19.92 2.57 -8.87
C LEU A 158 -21.15 3.38 -9.30
N ILE A 159 -21.11 4.70 -9.17
CA ILE A 159 -22.22 5.57 -9.58
C ILE A 159 -22.43 5.48 -11.09
N ALA A 160 -21.36 5.58 -11.88
CA ALA A 160 -21.45 5.52 -13.34
C ALA A 160 -21.92 4.14 -13.83
N LEU A 161 -21.48 3.05 -13.19
CA LEU A 161 -21.90 1.69 -13.48
C LEU A 161 -23.38 1.49 -13.15
N GLY A 162 -23.83 1.98 -11.99
CA GLY A 162 -25.24 1.95 -11.60
C GLY A 162 -26.12 2.69 -12.62
N LEU A 163 -25.74 3.90 -13.01
CA LEU A 163 -26.44 4.67 -14.05
C LEU A 163 -26.42 3.97 -15.41
N HIS A 164 -25.31 3.33 -15.77
CA HIS A 164 -25.19 2.59 -17.02
C HIS A 164 -26.13 1.38 -17.06
N ILE A 165 -26.16 0.58 -16.00
CA ILE A 165 -27.05 -0.58 -15.87
C ILE A 165 -28.50 -0.11 -15.84
N ALA A 166 -28.83 0.90 -15.02
CA ALA A 166 -30.18 1.46 -14.94
C ALA A 166 -30.66 1.97 -16.29
N GLY A 167 -29.81 2.66 -17.05
CA GLY A 167 -30.10 3.09 -18.42
C GLY A 167 -30.38 1.90 -19.33
N ALA A 168 -29.51 0.88 -19.35
CA ALA A 168 -29.70 -0.32 -20.17
C ALA A 168 -31.01 -1.06 -19.84
N LEU A 169 -31.37 -1.18 -18.56
CA LEU A 169 -32.60 -1.81 -18.11
C LEU A 169 -33.84 -0.97 -18.44
N LYS A 170 -33.78 0.35 -18.25
CA LYS A 170 -34.84 1.29 -18.65
C LYS A 170 -35.13 1.17 -20.15
N HIS A 171 -34.08 1.20 -20.97
CA HIS A 171 -34.19 1.01 -22.41
C HIS A 171 -34.75 -0.37 -22.80
N HIS A 172 -34.37 -1.42 -22.07
CA HIS A 172 -34.84 -2.77 -22.36
C HIS A 172 -36.28 -3.04 -21.93
N PHE A 173 -36.69 -2.61 -20.75
CA PHE A 173 -37.98 -2.96 -20.16
C PHE A 173 -39.07 -1.88 -20.35
N ILE A 174 -38.69 -0.60 -20.31
CA ILE A 174 -39.61 0.54 -20.43
C ILE A 174 -39.70 1.00 -21.87
N ASP A 175 -38.58 1.41 -22.48
CA ASP A 175 -38.58 1.87 -23.88
C ASP A 175 -38.72 0.68 -24.86
N ARG A 176 -38.43 -0.54 -24.40
CA ARG A 176 -38.48 -1.80 -25.17
C ARG A 176 -37.64 -1.77 -26.44
N ASP A 177 -36.56 -1.01 -26.43
CA ASP A 177 -35.69 -0.82 -27.58
C ASP A 177 -34.59 -1.89 -27.68
N ALA A 178 -33.69 -1.70 -28.64
CA ALA A 178 -32.61 -2.63 -28.95
C ALA A 178 -31.28 -2.33 -28.23
N THR A 179 -31.21 -1.34 -27.32
CA THR A 179 -29.97 -0.85 -26.71
C THR A 179 -29.15 -1.97 -26.08
N LEU A 180 -29.74 -2.77 -25.19
CA LEU A 180 -29.07 -3.92 -24.57
C LEU A 180 -28.83 -5.06 -25.58
N ARG A 181 -29.81 -5.35 -26.44
CA ARG A 181 -29.75 -6.42 -27.45
C ARG A 181 -28.65 -6.22 -28.49
N ARG A 182 -28.15 -4.98 -28.67
CA ARG A 182 -27.00 -4.67 -29.52
C ARG A 182 -25.69 -5.21 -28.95
N MET A 183 -25.60 -5.43 -27.64
CA MET A 183 -24.42 -5.98 -26.97
C MET A 183 -24.45 -7.50 -26.80
N TRP A 184 -25.62 -8.14 -26.95
CA TRP A 184 -25.72 -9.62 -26.96
C TRP A 184 -25.13 -10.21 -28.25
N PRO A 185 -24.66 -11.47 -28.25
CA PRO A 185 -24.52 -12.27 -29.48
C PRO A 185 -25.77 -12.14 -30.38
N GLY A 186 -25.66 -11.48 -31.53
CA GLY A 186 -26.76 -11.37 -32.50
C GLY A 186 -26.52 -10.30 -33.57
N SER A 187 -27.33 -10.27 -34.62
CA SER A 187 -27.23 -9.32 -35.74
C SER A 187 -27.95 -7.98 -35.53
N THR A 188 -28.41 -7.67 -34.31
CA THR A 188 -29.19 -6.46 -33.98
C THR A 188 -28.54 -5.19 -34.52
N THR A 189 -29.25 -4.51 -35.43
CA THR A 189 -28.82 -3.26 -36.06
C THR A 189 -29.13 -2.05 -35.17
N ALA A 190 -28.37 -0.98 -35.38
CA ALA A 190 -28.50 0.33 -34.78
C ALA A 190 -29.33 1.26 -35.66
N GLY A 191 -29.56 2.50 -35.20
CA GLY A 191 -30.32 3.52 -35.93
C GLY A 191 -29.63 4.04 -37.20
N ASP A 192 -30.20 5.07 -37.82
CA ASP A 192 -29.70 5.64 -39.08
C ASP A 192 -28.32 6.34 -38.89
N PRO A 193 -27.26 5.89 -39.59
CA PRO A 193 -25.93 6.51 -39.54
C PRO A 193 -25.89 8.00 -39.90
N ARG A 194 -26.90 8.51 -40.63
CA ARG A 194 -26.97 9.90 -41.09
C ARG A 194 -27.30 10.91 -39.98
N GLN A 195 -27.85 10.46 -38.86
CA GLN A 195 -28.34 11.33 -37.79
C GLN A 195 -27.39 11.34 -36.58
N ARG A 196 -26.10 11.58 -36.82
CA ARG A 196 -25.08 11.53 -35.77
C ARG A 196 -24.63 12.91 -35.34
N HIS A 197 -24.90 13.27 -34.09
CA HIS A 197 -24.30 14.44 -33.46
C HIS A 197 -22.94 14.06 -32.85
N ARG A 198 -21.89 14.84 -33.17
CA ARG A 198 -20.58 14.77 -32.51
C ARG A 198 -20.43 16.04 -31.68
N GLY A 199 -20.21 15.90 -30.38
CA GLY A 199 -19.97 17.03 -29.49
C GLY A 199 -18.98 16.67 -28.40
N LEU A 200 -18.15 17.63 -28.00
CA LEU A 200 -17.21 17.46 -26.89
C LEU A 200 -17.88 17.69 -25.52
N VAL A 201 -19.11 18.20 -25.50
CA VAL A 201 -19.82 18.55 -24.26
C VAL A 201 -19.92 17.38 -23.28
N PRO A 202 -20.34 16.15 -23.66
CA PRO A 202 -20.40 15.02 -22.72
C PRO A 202 -19.03 14.67 -22.11
N MET A 203 -17.96 14.80 -22.90
CA MET A 203 -16.59 14.56 -22.44
C MET A 203 -16.17 15.63 -21.42
N LEU A 204 -16.40 16.91 -21.72
CA LEU A 204 -16.10 18.01 -20.82
C LEU A 204 -16.92 17.90 -19.52
N SER A 205 -18.20 17.52 -19.60
CA SER A 205 -19.04 17.26 -18.44
C SER A 205 -18.47 16.13 -17.56
N ALA A 206 -18.00 15.03 -18.17
CA ALA A 206 -17.34 13.96 -17.42
C ALA A 206 -16.06 14.45 -16.73
N VAL A 207 -15.24 15.27 -17.40
CA VAL A 207 -14.04 15.88 -16.78
C VAL A 207 -14.41 16.76 -15.58
N VAL A 208 -15.45 17.61 -15.70
CA VAL A 208 -15.92 18.42 -14.58
C VAL A 208 -16.38 17.54 -13.41
N MET A 209 -17.07 16.44 -13.68
CA MET A 209 -17.48 15.49 -12.63
C MET A 209 -16.29 14.81 -11.95
N TRP A 210 -15.23 14.45 -12.69
CA TRP A 210 -13.99 13.94 -12.11
C TRP A 210 -13.31 14.97 -11.20
N VAL A 211 -13.20 16.22 -11.66
CA VAL A 211 -12.63 17.32 -10.87
C VAL A 211 -13.46 17.56 -9.61
N ALA A 212 -14.80 17.54 -9.73
CA ALA A 212 -15.70 17.68 -8.59
C ALA A 212 -15.53 16.53 -7.59
N ALA A 213 -15.44 15.28 -8.06
CA ALA A 213 -15.22 14.11 -7.20
C ALA A 213 -13.89 14.20 -6.43
N LEU A 214 -12.82 14.64 -7.09
CA LEU A 214 -11.53 14.92 -6.46
C LEU A 214 -11.64 16.04 -5.42
N GLY A 215 -12.32 17.14 -5.74
CA GLY A 215 -12.54 18.25 -4.83
C GLY A 215 -13.33 17.85 -3.58
N VAL A 216 -14.39 17.05 -3.74
CA VAL A 216 -15.17 16.49 -2.63
C VAL A 216 -14.30 15.55 -1.80
N GLY A 217 -13.54 14.65 -2.43
CA GLY A 217 -12.63 13.75 -1.73
C GLY A 217 -11.59 14.52 -0.89
N ALA A 218 -10.98 15.55 -1.47
CA ALA A 218 -10.04 16.43 -0.77
C ALA A 218 -10.71 17.19 0.39
N GLY A 219 -11.90 17.76 0.18
CA GLY A 219 -12.65 18.47 1.22
C GLY A 219 -13.11 17.57 2.38
N LEU A 220 -13.31 16.28 2.13
CA LEU A 220 -13.58 15.25 3.15
C LEU A 220 -12.31 14.70 3.80
N GLY A 221 -11.13 15.21 3.45
CA GLY A 221 -9.85 14.80 4.03
C GLY A 221 -9.31 13.48 3.48
N ALA A 222 -9.71 13.04 2.28
CA ALA A 222 -9.21 11.78 1.70
C ALA A 222 -7.68 11.75 1.55
N PHE A 223 -7.05 12.91 1.38
CA PHE A 223 -5.59 13.06 1.30
C PHE A 223 -4.94 13.51 2.61
N GLN A 224 -5.73 13.68 3.67
CA GLN A 224 -5.14 13.98 4.98
C GLN A 224 -4.55 12.69 5.53
N HIS A 225 -3.25 12.72 5.77
CA HIS A 225 -2.60 11.70 6.57
C HIS A 225 -3.26 11.69 7.94
N LYS A 226 -4.08 10.69 8.24
CA LYS A 226 -4.38 10.37 9.64
C LYS A 226 -3.13 9.75 10.21
N ALA A 227 -2.15 10.59 10.53
CA ALA A 227 -1.12 10.24 11.46
C ALA A 227 -1.82 10.06 12.82
N THR A 228 -2.36 8.87 13.08
CA THR A 228 -2.24 8.30 14.42
C THR A 228 -0.76 7.98 14.60
N ALA A 229 0.08 9.03 14.62
CA ALA A 229 1.43 8.90 15.12
C ALA A 229 1.25 8.59 16.60
N ALA A 230 1.76 7.44 17.02
CA ALA A 230 1.86 7.15 18.44
C ALA A 230 2.61 8.32 19.10
N GLN A 231 2.20 8.69 20.30
CA GLN A 231 2.86 9.76 21.01
C GLN A 231 4.33 9.38 21.22
N VAL A 232 5.23 10.19 20.68
CA VAL A 232 6.67 9.96 20.85
C VAL A 232 7.03 10.35 22.28
N ALA A 233 7.60 9.40 23.02
CA ALA A 233 8.09 9.63 24.37
C ALA A 233 9.22 10.66 24.35
N ILE A 234 9.18 11.61 25.28
CA ILE A 234 10.33 12.47 25.55
C ILE A 234 11.33 11.64 26.34
N LEU A 235 12.56 11.57 25.85
CA LEU A 235 13.64 10.80 26.45
C LEU A 235 14.54 11.72 27.29
N ASP A 236 15.07 11.18 28.38
CA ASP A 236 16.05 11.89 29.21
C ASP A 236 17.42 11.93 28.52
N ASP A 237 18.16 13.01 28.73
CA ASP A 237 19.51 13.20 28.21
C ASP A 237 20.49 12.19 28.83
N ALA A 238 21.32 11.59 27.98
CA ALA A 238 22.37 10.66 28.39
C ALA A 238 23.47 11.36 29.20
N GLN A 239 23.89 10.76 30.31
CA GLN A 239 24.93 11.29 31.22
C GLN A 239 26.22 10.47 31.18
N GLY A 240 26.48 9.81 30.05
CA GLY A 240 27.66 8.98 29.82
C GLY A 240 28.93 9.82 29.60
N ASN A 241 30.09 9.17 29.68
CA ASN A 241 31.38 9.79 29.32
C ASN A 241 31.65 9.77 27.79
N TRP A 242 30.71 9.23 27.02
CA TRP A 242 30.65 9.30 25.56
C TRP A 242 29.25 9.74 25.14
N HIS A 243 29.19 10.81 24.35
CA HIS A 243 27.96 11.39 23.83
C HIS A 243 27.76 10.99 22.37
N VAL A 244 26.59 10.46 22.01
CA VAL A 244 26.27 10.09 20.62
C VAL A 244 25.99 11.35 19.82
N GLU A 245 26.72 11.55 18.73
CA GLU A 245 26.53 12.68 17.80
C GLU A 245 25.58 12.32 16.65
N ASP A 246 25.73 11.11 16.12
CA ASP A 246 24.92 10.59 15.02
C ASP A 246 24.81 9.08 15.17
N GLY A 247 23.69 8.52 14.72
CA GLY A 247 23.52 7.09 14.71
C GLY A 247 22.22 6.61 14.08
N THR A 248 22.22 5.33 13.76
CA THR A 248 21.12 4.61 13.15
C THR A 248 20.79 3.40 14.01
N LEU A 249 19.52 3.28 14.37
CA LEU A 249 18.92 2.09 14.95
C LEU A 249 17.88 1.57 13.95
N ALA A 250 18.35 0.74 13.01
CA ALA A 250 17.53 0.18 11.95
C ALA A 250 17.07 -1.24 12.31
N LEU A 251 15.93 -1.63 11.77
CA LEU A 251 15.40 -2.98 11.86
C LEU A 251 14.94 -3.50 10.51
N SER A 252 15.01 -4.80 10.32
CA SER A 252 14.43 -5.49 9.16
C SER A 252 13.70 -6.76 9.56
N VAL A 253 12.58 -7.02 8.90
CA VAL A 253 11.77 -8.24 9.09
C VAL A 253 11.21 -8.69 7.75
N ARG A 254 11.04 -10.00 7.57
CA ARG A 254 10.41 -10.54 6.36
C ARG A 254 8.90 -10.60 6.51
N GLN A 255 8.17 -10.08 5.52
CA GLN A 255 6.71 -10.16 5.43
C GLN A 255 6.31 -10.68 4.05
N PHE A 256 5.57 -11.80 4.01
CA PHE A 256 5.24 -12.53 2.77
C PHE A 256 6.44 -12.69 1.82
N GLY A 257 7.62 -13.04 2.38
CA GLY A 257 8.87 -13.23 1.64
C GLY A 257 9.59 -11.95 1.18
N SER A 258 9.02 -10.76 1.39
CA SER A 258 9.67 -9.47 1.12
C SER A 258 10.30 -8.90 2.39
N GLU A 259 11.45 -8.26 2.27
CA GLU A 259 12.08 -7.55 3.38
C GLU A 259 11.39 -6.20 3.61
N VAL A 260 10.97 -5.93 4.84
CA VAL A 260 10.43 -4.66 5.31
C VAL A 260 11.45 -4.07 6.27
N THR A 261 11.93 -2.87 5.96
CA THR A 261 12.94 -2.17 6.75
C THR A 261 12.37 -0.92 7.39
N GLY A 262 12.94 -0.55 8.53
CA GLY A 262 12.55 0.63 9.28
C GLY A 262 13.64 1.10 10.23
N GLN A 263 13.39 2.20 10.92
CA GLN A 263 14.29 2.76 11.91
C GLN A 263 13.56 3.54 12.99
N PHE A 264 14.17 3.61 14.17
CA PHE A 264 13.75 4.50 15.25
C PHE A 264 14.53 5.81 15.13
N ALA A 265 13.81 6.93 15.06
CA ALA A 265 14.43 8.25 14.97
C ALA A 265 14.89 8.80 16.32
N ASP A 266 14.18 8.46 17.40
CA ASP A 266 14.42 9.04 18.72
C ASP A 266 14.84 7.96 19.72
N TRP A 267 16.11 8.04 20.14
CA TRP A 267 16.72 7.19 21.14
C TRP A 267 17.88 7.92 21.81
N THR A 268 18.19 7.55 23.06
CA THR A 268 19.34 8.06 23.80
C THR A 268 20.19 6.89 24.30
N ALA A 269 21.49 7.11 24.45
CA ALA A 269 22.42 6.10 24.95
C ALA A 269 23.36 6.70 26.00
N ASP A 270 23.19 6.30 27.27
CA ASP A 270 24.13 6.58 28.35
C ASP A 270 25.27 5.56 28.26
N ILE A 271 26.41 5.99 27.72
CA ILE A 271 27.59 5.15 27.48
C ILE A 271 28.66 5.50 28.52
N ARG A 272 29.03 4.53 29.35
CA ARG A 272 30.20 4.59 30.24
C ARG A 272 31.25 3.62 29.74
N PHE A 273 32.29 4.10 29.06
CA PHE A 273 33.31 3.25 28.45
C PHE A 273 34.72 3.71 28.80
N THR A 274 35.55 2.75 29.22
CA THR A 274 36.99 2.92 29.44
C THR A 274 37.76 1.94 28.56
N GLN A 275 38.66 2.46 27.74
CA GLN A 275 39.49 1.62 26.87
C GLN A 275 40.50 0.82 27.70
N GLN A 276 40.59 -0.48 27.43
CA GLN A 276 41.59 -1.36 28.02
C GLN A 276 42.12 -2.36 26.98
N ASP A 277 43.35 -2.84 27.18
CA ASP A 277 43.98 -3.77 26.24
C ASP A 277 43.56 -5.22 26.48
N ALA A 278 43.39 -5.62 27.75
CA ALA A 278 43.02 -6.97 28.12
C ALA A 278 41.52 -7.27 27.90
N PRO A 279 41.15 -8.51 27.56
CA PRO A 279 39.76 -8.96 27.55
C PRO A 279 39.08 -8.76 28.92
N GLY A 280 37.80 -8.43 28.92
CA GLY A 280 37.01 -8.23 30.14
C GLY A 280 36.05 -7.04 30.05
N LYS A 281 35.39 -6.75 31.17
CA LYS A 281 34.43 -5.64 31.27
C LYS A 281 35.15 -4.30 31.14
N THR A 282 34.71 -3.50 30.19
CA THR A 282 35.25 -2.18 29.82
C THR A 282 34.32 -1.03 30.19
N GLY A 283 33.07 -1.34 30.54
CA GLY A 283 32.06 -0.32 30.76
C GLY A 283 30.65 -0.85 30.88
N THR A 284 29.69 0.07 30.80
CA THR A 284 28.25 -0.19 30.80
C THR A 284 27.56 0.74 29.80
N VAL A 285 26.45 0.28 29.23
CA VAL A 285 25.59 1.11 28.38
C VAL A 285 24.14 0.97 28.80
N SER A 286 23.38 2.08 28.77
CA SER A 286 21.93 2.09 28.90
C SER A 286 21.32 2.87 27.75
N VAL A 287 20.60 2.18 26.87
CA VAL A 287 19.89 2.76 25.73
C VAL A 287 18.40 2.85 26.04
N THR A 288 17.78 3.99 25.75
CA THR A 288 16.33 4.15 25.77
C THR A 288 15.85 4.55 24.39
N VAL A 289 14.83 3.87 23.86
CA VAL A 289 14.27 4.10 22.52
C VAL A 289 12.83 4.53 22.67
N ALA A 290 12.44 5.64 22.04
CA ALA A 290 11.03 6.04 21.96
C ALA A 290 10.35 5.22 20.86
N ILE A 291 9.44 4.33 21.25
CA ILE A 291 8.78 3.39 20.32
C ILE A 291 7.98 4.13 19.25
N GLY A 292 7.31 5.22 19.62
CA GLY A 292 6.52 6.04 18.69
C GLY A 292 7.34 6.71 17.57
N SER A 293 8.68 6.72 17.67
CA SER A 293 9.58 7.24 16.63
C SER A 293 9.84 6.24 15.49
N LEU A 294 9.29 5.02 15.57
CA LEU A 294 9.47 4.00 14.54
C LEU A 294 8.83 4.41 13.22
N THR A 295 9.63 4.36 12.16
CA THR A 295 9.14 4.34 10.78
C THR A 295 9.42 2.97 10.17
N LEU A 296 8.37 2.30 9.70
CA LEU A 296 8.40 0.95 9.10
C LEU A 296 7.56 0.92 7.80
N GLY A 297 7.69 1.96 6.99
CA GLY A 297 6.90 2.13 5.76
C GLY A 297 5.39 2.13 5.99
N SER A 298 4.63 1.45 5.13
CA SER A 298 3.16 1.41 5.19
C SER A 298 2.59 0.66 6.40
N VAL A 299 3.41 -0.09 7.14
CA VAL A 299 2.96 -0.86 8.32
C VAL A 299 3.28 -0.17 9.64
N SER A 300 3.84 1.04 9.63
CA SER A 300 4.23 1.80 10.83
C SER A 300 3.08 1.91 11.84
N ALA A 301 1.90 2.32 11.39
CA ALA A 301 0.74 2.47 12.27
C ALA A 301 0.26 1.13 12.87
N GLN A 302 0.31 0.04 12.08
CA GLN A 302 -0.06 -1.29 12.56
C GLN A 302 0.92 -1.78 13.63
N ALA A 303 2.22 -1.52 13.44
CA ALA A 303 3.26 -1.91 14.39
C ALA A 303 3.07 -1.27 15.78
N MET A 304 2.42 -0.11 15.87
CA MET A 304 2.14 0.56 17.16
C MET A 304 1.02 -0.11 17.97
N GLY A 305 0.20 -0.97 17.34
CA GLY A 305 -0.98 -1.55 17.96
C GLY A 305 -0.69 -2.59 19.06
N PRO A 306 -1.72 -3.00 19.83
CA PRO A 306 -1.57 -3.84 21.03
C PRO A 306 -0.93 -5.22 20.81
N ASP A 307 -1.15 -5.83 19.64
CA ASP A 307 -0.51 -7.13 19.33
C ASP A 307 1.00 -6.97 19.08
N PHE A 308 1.44 -5.80 18.61
CA PHE A 308 2.83 -5.51 18.28
C PHE A 308 3.53 -4.75 19.41
N PHE A 309 3.96 -3.51 19.19
CA PHE A 309 4.70 -2.73 20.18
C PHE A 309 3.83 -2.21 21.33
N ASP A 310 2.50 -2.09 21.13
CA ASP A 310 1.56 -1.53 22.11
C ASP A 310 2.07 -0.19 22.68
N ALA A 311 2.39 0.73 21.77
CA ALA A 311 3.14 1.96 22.07
C ALA A 311 2.43 2.89 23.06
N ASP A 312 1.10 2.78 23.17
CA ASP A 312 0.31 3.55 24.14
C ASP A 312 0.57 3.08 25.59
N GLN A 313 0.81 1.78 25.80
CA GLN A 313 1.12 1.21 27.12
C GLN A 313 2.63 1.13 27.37
N PHE A 314 3.42 0.92 26.31
CA PHE A 314 4.87 0.75 26.36
C PHE A 314 5.54 1.78 25.43
N PRO A 315 5.58 3.07 25.82
CA PRO A 315 6.06 4.14 24.97
C PRO A 315 7.58 4.09 24.72
N THR A 316 8.32 3.31 25.52
CA THR A 316 9.77 3.15 25.45
C THR A 316 10.21 1.70 25.53
N ALA A 317 11.31 1.37 24.84
CA ALA A 317 12.11 0.17 25.10
C ALA A 317 13.47 0.56 25.70
N THR A 318 14.04 -0.31 26.53
CA THR A 318 15.33 -0.04 27.19
C THR A 318 16.28 -1.21 27.05
N PHE A 319 17.54 -0.97 26.75
CA PHE A 319 18.60 -1.97 26.76
C PHE A 319 19.69 -1.56 27.74
N THR A 320 19.94 -2.37 28.76
CA THR A 320 21.02 -2.13 29.72
C THR A 320 22.00 -3.29 29.68
N ALA A 321 23.27 -3.00 29.43
CA ALA A 321 24.29 -4.01 29.17
C ALA A 321 25.67 -3.66 29.72
N ASP A 322 26.44 -4.71 29.98
CA ASP A 322 27.88 -4.60 30.21
C ASP A 322 28.61 -4.58 28.86
N LEU A 323 29.58 -3.67 28.73
CA LEU A 323 30.46 -3.59 27.56
C LEU A 323 31.70 -4.46 27.80
N ILE A 324 31.90 -5.49 27.00
CA ILE A 324 32.94 -6.50 27.22
C ILE A 324 33.87 -6.53 26.00
N LYS A 325 35.17 -6.37 26.23
CA LYS A 325 36.20 -6.60 25.21
C LYS A 325 36.47 -8.10 25.09
N SER A 326 36.35 -8.62 23.88
CA SER A 326 36.66 -10.02 23.54
C SER A 326 37.98 -10.09 22.74
N ALA A 327 38.38 -11.28 22.29
CA ALA A 327 39.56 -11.45 21.45
C ALA A 327 39.39 -10.84 20.05
N ASP A 328 38.15 -10.85 19.53
CA ASP A 328 37.83 -10.51 18.14
C ASP A 328 37.06 -9.19 17.99
N GLY A 329 36.90 -8.42 19.08
CA GLY A 329 36.16 -7.16 19.09
C GLY A 329 35.53 -6.87 20.44
N TYR A 330 34.27 -6.45 20.43
CA TYR A 330 33.49 -6.18 21.63
C TYR A 330 32.12 -6.84 21.57
N VAL A 331 31.56 -7.10 22.74
CA VAL A 331 30.21 -7.64 22.92
C VAL A 331 29.52 -6.83 24.01
N THR A 332 28.25 -6.51 23.79
CA THR A 332 27.35 -6.10 24.88
C THR A 332 26.55 -7.29 25.33
N ASP A 333 26.59 -7.58 26.64
CA ASP A 333 25.74 -8.60 27.25
C ASP A 333 24.82 -7.91 28.26
N GLY A 334 23.51 -7.96 27.99
CA GLY A 334 22.55 -7.18 28.76
C GLY A 334 21.12 -7.67 28.64
N ILE A 335 20.22 -6.88 29.21
CA ILE A 335 18.78 -7.14 29.19
C ILE A 335 18.10 -6.10 28.30
N LEU A 336 17.40 -6.58 27.27
CA LEU A 336 16.46 -5.79 26.49
C LEU A 336 15.09 -5.91 27.13
N ARG A 337 14.54 -4.76 27.53
CA ARG A 337 13.14 -4.62 27.95
C ARG A 337 12.33 -4.06 26.80
N LEU A 338 11.37 -4.83 26.34
CA LEU A 338 10.48 -4.45 25.24
C LEU A 338 9.10 -5.06 25.50
N LYS A 339 8.06 -4.22 25.44
CA LYS A 339 6.66 -4.62 25.66
C LYS A 339 6.45 -5.42 26.95
N GLY A 340 7.10 -5.01 28.04
CA GLY A 340 7.02 -5.66 29.35
C GLY A 340 7.80 -6.97 29.49
N ALA A 341 8.38 -7.51 28.42
CA ALA A 341 9.28 -8.66 28.48
C ALA A 341 10.73 -8.22 28.77
N GLU A 342 11.46 -9.02 29.53
CA GLU A 342 12.89 -8.84 29.80
C GLU A 342 13.67 -10.02 29.22
N VAL A 343 14.45 -9.78 28.16
CA VAL A 343 15.14 -10.85 27.44
C VAL A 343 16.64 -10.55 27.43
N PRO A 344 17.50 -11.51 27.81
CA PRO A 344 18.95 -11.39 27.64
C PRO A 344 19.32 -11.30 26.16
N VAL A 345 20.10 -10.28 25.80
CA VAL A 345 20.57 -10.05 24.44
C VAL A 345 22.08 -9.84 24.46
N SER A 346 22.77 -10.57 23.60
CA SER A 346 24.19 -10.42 23.31
C SER A 346 24.35 -9.79 21.92
N LEU A 347 24.93 -8.60 21.86
CA LEU A 347 25.18 -7.88 20.61
C LEU A 347 26.70 -7.76 20.40
N PRO A 348 27.29 -8.51 19.45
CA PRO A 348 28.66 -8.29 19.02
C PRO A 348 28.76 -7.00 18.18
N PHE A 349 29.86 -6.27 18.35
CA PHE A 349 30.10 -5.04 17.60
C PHE A 349 31.59 -4.77 17.36
N GLN A 350 31.83 -4.03 16.27
CA GLN A 350 33.12 -3.44 15.92
C GLN A 350 33.19 -2.04 16.53
N LEU A 351 34.35 -1.68 17.06
CA LEU A 351 34.62 -0.38 17.65
C LEU A 351 35.95 0.17 17.13
N HIS A 352 35.91 1.35 16.52
CA HIS A 352 37.09 2.09 16.11
C HIS A 352 37.14 3.40 16.89
N ILE A 353 38.26 3.66 17.56
CA ILE A 353 38.47 4.89 18.33
C ILE A 353 39.65 5.64 17.72
N ASP A 354 39.43 6.90 17.37
CA ASP A 354 40.45 7.84 16.91
C ASP A 354 40.38 9.11 17.77
N GLY A 355 41.36 9.26 18.67
CA GLY A 355 41.36 10.32 19.68
C GLY A 355 40.11 10.28 20.57
N ASP A 356 39.32 11.36 20.49
CA ASP A 356 38.08 11.53 21.26
C ASP A 356 36.83 11.11 20.47
N THR A 357 36.97 10.55 19.26
CA THR A 357 35.85 10.06 18.46
C THR A 357 35.83 8.53 18.42
N ALA A 358 34.66 7.95 18.61
CA ALA A 358 34.41 6.51 18.52
C ALA A 358 33.34 6.22 17.47
N ALA A 359 33.61 5.27 16.59
CA ALA A 359 32.63 4.72 15.65
C ALA A 359 32.33 3.26 16.02
N MET A 360 31.04 2.94 16.18
CA MET A 360 30.54 1.62 16.55
C MET A 360 29.61 1.09 15.47
N GLN A 361 29.75 -0.20 15.13
CA GLN A 361 28.82 -0.90 14.24
C GLN A 361 28.56 -2.31 14.78
N GLY A 362 27.28 -2.69 14.90
CA GLY A 362 26.87 -3.99 15.39
C GLY A 362 25.59 -4.47 14.70
N GLN A 363 25.41 -5.79 14.69
CA GLN A 363 24.20 -6.42 14.17
C GLN A 363 23.78 -7.57 15.10
N VAL A 364 22.48 -7.69 15.35
CA VAL A 364 21.91 -8.80 16.11
C VAL A 364 20.57 -9.21 15.53
N SER A 365 20.24 -10.50 15.60
CA SER A 365 18.92 -11.02 15.25
C SER A 365 18.16 -11.36 16.52
N LEU A 366 16.94 -10.86 16.65
CA LEU A 366 16.04 -11.14 17.78
C LEU A 366 14.83 -11.95 17.29
N ASP A 367 14.30 -12.84 18.12
CA ASP A 367 12.97 -13.43 17.88
C ASP A 367 11.91 -12.53 18.51
N ARG A 368 11.05 -11.93 17.68
CA ARG A 368 10.00 -11.00 18.16
C ARG A 368 9.04 -11.64 19.17
N ARG A 369 8.91 -12.97 19.14
CA ARG A 369 7.98 -13.71 20.01
C ARG A 369 8.46 -13.77 21.45
N ASP A 370 9.77 -13.70 21.68
CA ASP A 370 10.36 -13.63 23.03
C ASP A 370 9.90 -12.37 23.77
N PHE A 371 9.48 -11.34 23.03
CA PHE A 371 8.96 -10.07 23.55
C PHE A 371 7.43 -9.95 23.46
N ALA A 372 6.73 -11.05 23.16
CA ALA A 372 5.30 -11.07 22.89
C ALA A 372 4.86 -10.06 21.80
N VAL A 373 5.71 -9.79 20.81
CA VAL A 373 5.43 -8.90 19.68
C VAL A 373 4.89 -9.73 18.49
N GLY A 374 3.63 -9.50 18.16
CA GLY A 374 2.91 -10.16 17.07
C GLY A 374 2.57 -11.62 17.37
N THR A 375 2.19 -11.96 18.60
CA THR A 375 1.94 -13.37 18.99
C THR A 375 0.78 -14.00 18.22
N SER A 376 -0.16 -13.19 17.75
CA SER A 376 -1.23 -13.61 16.84
C SER A 376 -0.74 -14.04 15.44
N MET A 377 0.49 -13.64 15.08
CA MET A 377 1.16 -13.94 13.82
C MET A 377 2.08 -15.15 14.00
N SER A 378 1.49 -16.35 14.01
CA SER A 378 2.15 -17.64 14.22
C SER A 378 2.71 -18.30 12.96
N ASP A 379 2.42 -17.76 11.76
CA ASP A 379 2.95 -18.23 10.49
C ASP A 379 4.15 -17.40 10.03
N GLU A 380 5.35 -18.00 10.07
CA GLU A 380 6.62 -17.35 9.69
C GLU A 380 6.65 -16.90 8.24
N SER A 381 5.90 -17.58 7.36
CA SER A 381 5.84 -17.22 5.94
C SER A 381 5.10 -15.90 5.70
N GLN A 382 4.20 -15.53 6.62
CA GLN A 382 3.44 -14.28 6.58
C GLN A 382 4.20 -13.14 7.26
N LEU A 383 4.75 -13.40 8.44
CA LEU A 383 5.58 -12.48 9.20
C LEU A 383 6.69 -13.24 9.93
N GLY A 384 7.93 -13.00 9.50
CA GLY A 384 9.13 -13.64 10.03
C GLY A 384 9.24 -13.49 11.55
N PHE A 385 9.72 -14.54 12.21
CA PHE A 385 9.96 -14.51 13.66
C PHE A 385 11.23 -13.73 13.98
N SER A 386 12.28 -13.94 13.18
CA SER A 386 13.53 -13.21 13.31
C SER A 386 13.40 -11.78 12.76
N VAL A 387 13.84 -10.82 13.58
CA VAL A 387 14.00 -9.41 13.25
C VAL A 387 15.48 -9.09 13.37
N ALA A 388 16.10 -8.60 12.29
CA ALA A 388 17.47 -8.12 12.35
C ALA A 388 17.48 -6.67 12.84
N LEU A 389 18.43 -6.35 13.71
CA LEU A 389 18.73 -5.00 14.16
C LEU A 389 20.12 -4.63 13.69
N ASP A 390 20.21 -3.51 12.96
CA ASP A 390 21.45 -2.93 12.48
C ASP A 390 21.69 -1.62 13.23
N ILE A 391 22.81 -1.56 13.94
CA ILE A 391 23.17 -0.45 14.83
C ILE A 391 24.48 0.14 14.34
N ALA A 392 24.49 1.44 14.10
CA ALA A 392 25.70 2.18 13.79
C ALA A 392 25.65 3.53 14.49
N LEU A 393 26.73 3.96 15.14
CA LEU A 393 26.79 5.28 15.78
C LEU A 393 28.20 5.85 15.79
N THR A 394 28.26 7.17 15.89
CA THR A 394 29.48 7.92 16.21
C THR A 394 29.26 8.66 17.53
N ALA A 395 30.22 8.56 18.43
CA ALA A 395 30.21 9.22 19.71
C ALA A 395 31.49 10.02 19.96
N ILE A 396 31.36 11.10 20.72
CA ILE A 396 32.48 11.93 21.16
C ILE A 396 32.67 11.76 22.67
N ARG A 397 33.92 11.61 23.09
CA ARG A 397 34.28 11.57 24.51
C ARG A 397 34.04 12.94 25.13
N THR A 398 33.29 13.00 26.22
CA THR A 398 33.17 14.23 27.00
C THR A 398 34.46 14.46 27.79
N SER A 399 35.03 15.64 27.67
CA SER A 399 36.17 16.05 28.50
C SER A 399 35.66 16.32 29.91
N ASP A 400 36.25 15.66 30.91
CA ASP A 400 36.03 15.98 32.33
C ASP A 400 36.43 17.43 32.66
#